data_AF-A0AAU9VE07-F1
#
_entry.id   AF-A0AAU9VE07-F1
#
_cell.length_a   1.000
_cell.length_b   1.000
_cell.length_c   1.000
_cell.angle_alpha   90.00
_cell.angle_beta   90.00
_cell.angle_gamma   90.00
#
_symmetry.space_group_name_H-M   'P 1'
#
loop_
_entity.id
_entity.type
_entity.pdbx_description
1 polymer ?
#
loop_
_entity_poly.entity_id
_entity_poly.type
_entity_poly.pdbx_seq_one_letter_code
_entity_poly.pdbx_strand_id
1 'polypeptide(L)'
;MLNIKIIEKIRHTKIRKTTKATDALIHARKLKWKWAGHVVRSTDQRWTTRVTSWSGPPGRRSRGRPLTRWEDDLRRTAGPDWRDVAQDRDTWASLEEAFTQTGVLAD
;
A
#
# COMPACT_ATOMS: atom_id res chain seq x y z
N MET A 1 -15.74 2.50 -26.58
CA MET A 1 -14.89 3.68 -26.28
C MET A 1 -15.77 4.91 -26.07
N LEU A 2 -15.40 5.85 -25.20
CA LEU A 2 -16.30 6.93 -24.74
C LEU A 2 -16.61 8.05 -25.76
N ASN A 3 -16.07 8.03 -26.98
CA ASN A 3 -16.27 9.08 -28.01
C ASN A 3 -16.12 10.53 -27.49
N ILE A 4 -15.17 10.75 -26.56
CA ILE A 4 -14.87 12.08 -26.00
C ILE A 4 -13.73 12.69 -26.79
N LYS A 5 -13.88 13.96 -27.20
CA LYS A 5 -12.81 14.73 -27.83
C LYS A 5 -12.12 15.65 -26.81
N ILE A 6 -10.83 15.92 -27.01
CA ILE A 6 -10.03 16.80 -26.13
C ILE A 6 -10.64 18.21 -26.03
N ILE A 7 -11.26 18.70 -27.12
CA ILE A 7 -11.89 20.03 -27.19
C ILE A 7 -13.05 20.21 -26.20
N GLU A 8 -13.70 19.12 -25.78
CA GLU A 8 -14.82 19.15 -24.84
C GLU A 8 -14.37 19.47 -23.41
N LYS A 9 -13.06 19.43 -23.13
CA LYS A 9 -12.44 19.74 -21.82
C LYS A 9 -13.18 19.09 -20.65
N ILE A 10 -13.67 17.87 -20.84
CA ILE A 10 -14.42 17.13 -19.82
C ILE A 10 -13.50 16.85 -18.64
N ARG A 11 -13.94 17.25 -17.44
CA ARG A 11 -13.20 16.99 -16.20
C ARG A 11 -13.01 15.49 -15.99
N HIS A 12 -11.82 15.09 -15.53
CA HIS A 12 -11.49 13.69 -15.26
C HIS A 12 -12.48 13.02 -14.28
N THR A 13 -13.06 13.78 -13.34
CA THR A 13 -14.06 13.29 -12.38
C THR A 13 -15.33 12.80 -13.07
N LYS A 14 -15.78 13.46 -14.13
CA LYS A 14 -16.94 13.04 -14.93
C LYS A 14 -16.64 11.76 -15.70
N ILE A 15 -15.45 11.67 -16.29
CA ILE A 15 -14.99 10.45 -16.99
C ILE A 15 -14.96 9.27 -16.04
N ARG A 16 -14.38 9.43 -14.84
CA ARG A 16 -14.31 8.39 -13.81
C ARG A 16 -15.68 7.95 -13.31
N LYS A 17 -16.63 8.88 -13.13
CA LYS A 17 -18.03 8.53 -12.79
C LYS A 17 -18.69 7.67 -13.86
N THR A 18 -18.48 7.99 -15.13
CA THR A 18 -19.04 7.23 -16.25
C THR A 18 -18.40 5.85 -16.40
N THR A 19 -17.07 5.76 -16.28
CA THR A 19 -16.34 4.50 -16.45
C THR A 19 -16.39 3.59 -15.23
N LYS A 20 -16.73 4.13 -14.06
CA LYS A 20 -16.61 3.45 -12.76
C LYS A 20 -15.20 2.90 -12.52
N ALA A 21 -14.19 3.58 -13.07
CA ALA A 21 -12.81 3.14 -12.94
C ALA A 21 -12.34 3.22 -11.49
N THR A 22 -11.77 2.12 -11.00
CA THR A 22 -11.15 2.07 -9.67
C THR A 22 -9.97 3.03 -9.61
N ASP A 23 -9.84 3.76 -8.50
CA ASP A 23 -8.69 4.61 -8.29
C ASP A 23 -7.40 3.78 -8.20
N ALA A 24 -6.41 4.12 -9.02
CA ALA A 24 -5.15 3.38 -9.13
C ALA A 24 -4.35 3.39 -7.82
N LEU A 25 -4.37 4.50 -7.08
CA LEU A 25 -3.66 4.62 -5.81
C LEU A 25 -4.32 3.76 -4.73
N ILE A 26 -5.65 3.78 -4.65
CA ILE A 26 -6.41 2.90 -3.75
C ILE A 26 -6.11 1.44 -4.09
N HIS A 27 -6.14 1.08 -5.38
CA HIS A 27 -5.86 -0.29 -5.81
C HIS A 27 -4.43 -0.73 -5.46
N ALA A 28 -3.43 0.12 -5.73
CA ALA A 28 -2.04 -0.15 -5.37
C ALA A 28 -1.85 -0.33 -3.86
N ARG A 29 -2.52 0.49 -3.04
CA ARG A 29 -2.50 0.34 -1.56
C ARG A 29 -3.12 -0.98 -1.11
N LYS A 30 -4.28 -1.37 -1.66
CA LYS A 30 -4.91 -2.67 -1.37
C LYS A 30 -3.97 -3.84 -1.71
N LEU A 31 -3.33 -3.79 -2.88
CA LEU A 31 -2.35 -4.80 -3.27
C LEU A 31 -1.16 -4.84 -2.33
N LYS A 32 -0.61 -3.68 -1.95
CA LYS A 32 0.49 -3.58 -0.99
C LYS A 32 0.12 -4.22 0.36
N TRP A 33 -1.08 -3.91 0.88
CA TRP A 33 -1.57 -4.46 2.14
C TRP A 33 -1.70 -5.98 2.08
N LYS A 34 -2.34 -6.51 1.04
CA LYS A 34 -2.50 -7.96 0.83
C LYS A 34 -1.16 -8.66 0.66
N TRP A 35 -0.24 -8.05 -0.09
CA TRP A 35 1.10 -8.60 -0.30
C TRP A 35 1.90 -8.66 1.01
N ALA A 36 1.86 -7.61 1.83
CA ALA A 36 2.57 -7.59 3.12
C ALA A 36 2.09 -8.73 4.04
N GLY A 37 0.77 -8.92 4.16
CA GLY A 37 0.21 -10.05 4.91
C GLY A 37 0.55 -11.41 4.29
N HIS A 38 0.58 -11.51 2.96
CA HIS A 38 1.00 -12.74 2.28
C HIS A 38 2.47 -13.09 2.59
N VAL A 39 3.39 -12.12 2.49
CA VAL A 39 4.82 -12.34 2.76
C VAL A 39 5.07 -12.81 4.19
N VAL A 40 4.37 -12.23 5.18
CA VAL A 40 4.50 -12.62 6.59
C VAL A 40 4.05 -14.06 6.84
N ARG A 41 3.02 -14.53 6.13
CA ARG A 41 2.48 -15.89 6.25
C ARG A 41 3.19 -16.92 5.37
N SER A 42 4.09 -16.49 4.49
CA SER A 42 4.85 -17.40 3.63
C SER A 42 5.93 -18.11 4.43
N THR A 43 5.82 -19.43 4.55
CA THR A 43 6.69 -20.30 5.36
C THR A 43 7.94 -20.80 4.63
N ASP A 44 8.05 -20.54 3.33
CA ASP A 44 8.98 -21.21 2.42
C ASP A 44 10.41 -20.67 2.40
N GLN A 45 10.77 -19.77 3.33
CA GLN A 45 12.08 -19.10 3.39
C GLN A 45 12.55 -18.53 2.04
N ARG A 46 11.62 -18.23 1.12
CA ARG A 46 11.95 -17.70 -0.21
C ARG A 46 12.70 -16.38 -0.10
N TRP A 47 13.46 -16.08 -1.14
CA TRP A 47 14.12 -14.79 -1.32
C TRP A 47 13.16 -13.61 -1.11
N THR A 48 11.89 -13.74 -1.50
CA THR A 48 10.85 -12.73 -1.27
C THR A 48 10.70 -12.39 0.20
N THR A 49 10.56 -13.37 1.09
CA THR A 49 10.45 -13.15 2.54
C THR A 49 11.75 -12.57 3.10
N ARG A 50 12.89 -13.16 2.75
CA ARG A 50 14.22 -12.74 3.24
C ARG A 50 14.55 -11.29 2.86
N VAL A 51 14.29 -10.89 1.62
CA VAL A 51 14.57 -9.53 1.13
C VAL A 51 13.61 -8.53 1.77
N THR A 52 12.34 -8.90 1.94
CA THR A 52 11.33 -8.01 2.53
C THR A 52 11.55 -7.80 4.03
N SER A 53 12.03 -8.81 4.76
CA SER A 53 12.38 -8.70 6.17
C SER A 53 13.74 -8.07 6.44
N TRP A 54 14.55 -7.83 5.40
CA TRP A 54 15.93 -7.37 5.58
C TRP A 54 15.98 -5.91 6.03
N SER A 55 16.55 -5.68 7.22
CA SER A 55 16.74 -4.35 7.82
C SER A 55 17.89 -3.55 7.18
N GLY A 56 18.63 -4.15 6.24
CA GLY A 56 19.85 -3.58 5.66
C GLY A 56 21.12 -3.98 6.42
N PRO A 57 22.29 -3.54 5.93
CA PRO A 57 23.57 -3.80 6.58
C PRO A 57 23.68 -3.06 7.92
N PRO A 58 24.50 -3.58 8.86
CA PRO A 58 24.79 -2.88 10.11
C PRO A 58 25.49 -1.55 9.83
N GLY A 59 25.12 -0.51 10.57
CA GLY A 59 25.70 0.84 10.45
C GLY A 59 24.65 1.95 10.36
N ARG A 60 25.11 3.20 10.34
CA ARG A 60 24.26 4.39 10.16
C ARG A 60 24.44 4.91 8.74
N ARG A 61 23.34 5.11 8.00
CA ARG A 61 23.38 5.81 6.71
C ARG A 61 23.70 7.29 6.93
N SER A 62 24.37 7.91 5.96
CA SER A 62 24.59 9.37 5.95
C SER A 62 23.26 10.12 5.99
N ARG A 63 23.26 11.32 6.58
CA ARG A 63 22.06 12.16 6.69
C ARG A 63 21.62 12.62 5.29
N GLY A 64 20.40 12.29 4.89
CA GLY A 64 19.75 12.64 3.60
C GLY A 64 18.31 12.06 3.54
N ARG A 65 17.50 12.40 2.52
CA ARG A 65 16.15 11.83 2.31
C ARG A 65 16.31 10.41 1.69
N PRO A 66 15.61 9.34 2.15
CA PRO A 66 14.22 9.30 2.62
C PRO A 66 14.00 8.89 4.08
N LEU A 67 13.03 9.55 4.71
CA LEU A 67 12.57 9.28 6.06
C LEU A 67 11.65 8.04 6.15
N THR A 68 11.05 7.61 5.05
CA THR A 68 9.96 6.63 5.04
C THR A 68 10.39 5.32 4.39
N ARG A 69 10.50 4.27 5.19
CA ARG A 69 10.69 2.89 4.74
C ARG A 69 9.37 2.31 4.23
N TRP A 70 9.49 1.25 3.44
CA TRP A 70 8.34 0.54 2.88
C TRP A 70 7.38 -0.01 3.95
N GLU A 71 7.87 -0.30 5.16
CA GLU A 71 7.08 -0.84 6.28
C GLU A 71 6.47 0.25 7.18
N ASP A 72 6.85 1.52 7.02
CA ASP A 72 6.44 2.58 7.95
C ASP A 72 4.95 2.90 7.82
N ASP A 73 4.39 2.80 6.61
CA ASP A 73 2.95 2.93 6.41
C ASP A 73 2.17 1.73 6.95
N LEU A 74 2.75 0.51 6.90
CA LEU A 74 2.19 -0.67 7.56
C LEU A 74 2.16 -0.48 9.08
N ARG A 75 3.27 0.00 9.66
CA ARG A 75 3.36 0.31 11.09
C ARG A 75 2.39 1.38 11.55
N ARG A 76 2.16 2.40 10.71
CA ARG A 76 1.20 3.46 11.02
C ARG A 76 -0.22 2.92 11.15
N THR A 77 -0.58 1.87 10.43
CA THR A 77 -1.94 1.30 10.45
C THR A 77 -2.08 0.12 11.42
N ALA A 78 -1.13 -0.81 11.45
CA ALA A 78 -1.21 -2.04 12.27
C ALA A 78 -0.31 -2.02 13.53
N GLY A 79 0.41 -0.93 13.78
CA GLY A 79 1.28 -0.79 14.95
C GLY A 79 2.71 -1.33 14.75
N PRO A 80 3.58 -1.21 15.77
CA PRO A 80 4.98 -1.63 15.68
C PRO A 80 5.13 -3.12 15.37
N ASP A 81 4.23 -3.94 15.91
CA ASP A 81 4.18 -5.41 15.77
C ASP A 81 3.28 -5.86 14.61
N TRP A 82 3.20 -5.05 13.55
CA TRP A 82 2.34 -5.32 12.39
C TRP A 82 2.54 -6.71 11.77
N ARG A 83 3.73 -7.32 11.93
CA ARG A 83 4.00 -8.69 11.45
C ARG A 83 3.21 -9.73 12.24
N ASP A 84 3.06 -9.56 13.55
CA ASP A 84 2.27 -10.47 14.36
C ASP A 84 0.78 -10.28 14.06
N VAL A 85 0.33 -9.03 13.91
CA VAL A 85 -1.02 -8.70 13.45
C VAL A 85 -1.31 -9.30 12.08
N ALA A 86 -0.33 -9.26 11.16
CA ALA A 86 -0.48 -9.81 9.81
C ALA A 86 -0.56 -11.35 9.76
N GLN A 87 -0.23 -12.07 10.84
CA GLN A 87 -0.42 -13.53 10.87
C GLN A 87 -1.91 -13.90 10.86
N ASP A 88 -2.72 -13.15 11.60
CA ASP A 88 -4.15 -13.35 11.65
C ASP A 88 -4.80 -12.69 10.41
N ARG A 89 -5.52 -13.48 9.62
CA ARG A 89 -6.09 -13.03 8.35
C ARG A 89 -7.24 -12.06 8.53
N ASP A 90 -8.05 -12.24 9.57
CA ASP A 90 -9.28 -11.50 9.78
C ASP A 90 -8.98 -10.10 10.32
N THR A 91 -8.10 -10.03 11.32
CA THR A 91 -7.53 -8.78 11.83
C THR A 91 -6.83 -8.01 10.71
N TRP A 92 -5.97 -8.67 9.91
CA TRP A 92 -5.29 -8.03 8.79
C TRP A 92 -6.29 -7.50 7.75
N ALA A 93 -7.31 -8.27 7.39
CA ALA A 93 -8.32 -7.83 6.43
C ALA A 93 -9.13 -6.62 6.94
N SER A 94 -9.48 -6.60 8.23
CA SER A 94 -10.24 -5.50 8.85
C SER A 94 -9.52 -4.15 8.80
N LEU A 95 -8.18 -4.16 8.78
CA LEU A 95 -7.34 -2.96 8.75
C LEU A 95 -7.06 -2.44 7.32
N GLU A 96 -7.46 -3.17 6.27
CA GLU A 96 -7.22 -2.77 4.86
C GLU A 96 -7.88 -1.43 4.52
N GLU A 97 -9.10 -1.19 5.03
CA GLU A 97 -9.81 0.07 4.81
C GLU A 97 -9.07 1.25 5.43
N ALA A 98 -8.62 1.10 6.69
CA ALA A 98 -7.85 2.12 7.39
C ALA A 98 -6.56 2.48 6.62
N PHE A 99 -5.85 1.49 6.08
CA PHE A 99 -4.64 1.68 5.28
C PHE A 99 -4.88 2.42 3.96
N THR A 100 -5.99 2.11 3.29
CA THR A 100 -6.29 2.67 1.96
C THR A 100 -6.81 4.11 2.02
N GLN A 101 -7.51 4.47 3.09
CA GLN A 101 -8.09 5.80 3.32
C GLN A 101 -7.08 6.83 3.85
N THR A 102 -5.97 6.41 4.47
CA THR A 102 -5.02 7.34 5.14
C THR A 102 -4.26 8.30 4.21
N GLY A 103 -4.47 8.23 2.90
CA GLY A 103 -3.92 9.20 1.94
C GLY A 103 -4.98 9.82 1.04
N VAL A 104 -6.23 9.87 1.50
CA VAL A 104 -7.34 10.61 0.88
C VAL A 104 -7.58 11.94 1.63
N LEU A 105 -7.06 12.11 2.85
CA LEU A 105 -7.32 13.26 3.73
C LEU A 105 -6.21 14.31 3.77
N ALA A 106 -5.29 14.31 2.81
CA ALA A 106 -4.28 15.37 2.69
C ALA A 106 -4.68 16.31 1.55
N ASP A 107 -5.71 17.13 1.81
CA ASP A 107 -6.00 18.36 1.08
C ASP A 107 -5.65 19.55 1.98
#